data_AF-A0AAD7PNW0-F1
#
_entry.id   AF-A0AAD7PNW0-F1
#
_cell.length_a   1.000
_cell.length_b   1.000
_cell.length_c   1.000
_cell.angle_alpha   90.00
_cell.angle_beta   90.00
_cell.angle_gamma   90.00
#
_symmetry.space_group_name_H-M   'P 1'
#
loop_
_entity.id
_entity.type
_entity.pdbx_description
1 polymer ?
#
loop_
_entity_poly.entity_id
_entity_poly.type
_entity_poly.pdbx_seq_one_letter_code
_entity_poly.pdbx_strand_id
1 'polypeptide(L)'
;MESAFTSASAVTDHRQKIELYKHILSTAISSNDIVQAKKFIVTVLIIREKLAKLYESEQQWSKAAQVLSGIYLDSRMRVIDDTFRLSKCVQIACLYLEDDGAVNAEAFINKASFLVCYARILDLQRKFLGAA
;
A
#
# COMPACT_ATOMS: atom_id res chain seq x y z
N MET A 1 -19.71 -7.28 7.89
CA MET A 1 -18.31 -7.08 7.47
C MET A 1 -17.45 -6.67 8.66
N GLU A 2 -17.81 -5.60 9.39
CA GLU A 2 -17.27 -5.26 10.73
C GLU A 2 -17.15 -6.49 11.66
N SER A 3 -18.22 -7.28 11.78
CA SER A 3 -18.26 -8.50 12.60
C SER A 3 -17.23 -9.57 12.23
N ALA A 4 -16.84 -9.66 10.94
CA ALA A 4 -15.84 -10.61 10.45
C ALA A 4 -14.40 -10.12 10.76
N PHE A 5 -14.20 -8.81 10.88
CA PHE A 5 -12.91 -8.24 11.25
C PHE A 5 -12.63 -8.35 12.74
N THR A 6 -13.63 -8.12 13.58
CA THR A 6 -13.52 -8.27 15.03
C THR A 6 -13.17 -9.71 15.39
N SER A 7 -13.81 -10.67 14.71
CA SER A 7 -13.50 -12.10 14.89
C SER A 7 -12.13 -12.47 14.35
N ALA A 8 -11.69 -11.95 13.20
CA ALA A 8 -10.32 -12.14 12.71
C ALA A 8 -9.26 -11.56 13.68
N SER A 9 -9.52 -10.41 14.30
CA SER A 9 -8.58 -9.80 15.24
C SER A 9 -8.39 -10.62 16.53
N ALA A 10 -9.41 -11.36 16.96
CA ALA A 10 -9.41 -12.20 18.16
C ALA A 10 -8.69 -13.56 17.98
N VAL A 11 -8.42 -13.98 16.74
CA VAL A 11 -7.67 -15.22 16.47
C VAL A 11 -6.19 -15.03 16.85
N THR A 12 -5.71 -15.90 17.73
CA THR A 12 -4.33 -15.95 18.22
C THR A 12 -3.41 -16.81 17.34
N ASP A 13 -3.96 -17.81 16.65
CA ASP A 13 -3.22 -18.64 15.70
C ASP A 13 -2.98 -17.93 14.36
N HIS A 14 -1.70 -17.76 14.00
CA HIS A 14 -1.32 -17.00 12.81
C HIS A 14 -1.79 -17.66 11.49
N ARG A 15 -1.83 -18.99 11.43
CA ARG A 15 -2.21 -19.72 10.21
C ARG A 15 -3.70 -19.58 9.92
N GLN A 16 -4.54 -19.73 10.94
CA GLN A 16 -5.98 -19.52 10.83
C GLN A 16 -6.33 -18.07 10.50
N LYS A 17 -5.60 -17.11 11.10
CA LYS A 17 -5.79 -15.68 10.83
C LYS A 17 -5.50 -15.33 9.37
N ILE A 18 -4.47 -15.91 8.77
CA ILE A 18 -4.11 -15.74 7.36
C ILE A 18 -5.22 -16.28 6.44
N GLU A 19 -5.73 -17.49 6.70
CA GLU A 19 -6.78 -18.10 5.87
C GLU A 19 -8.10 -17.31 5.95
N LEU A 20 -8.44 -16.77 7.12
CA LEU A 20 -9.62 -15.93 7.28
C LEU A 20 -9.52 -14.64 6.45
N TYR A 21 -8.37 -13.98 6.47
CA TYR A 21 -8.15 -12.77 5.68
C TYR A 21 -8.18 -13.05 4.17
N LYS A 22 -7.67 -14.20 3.71
CA LYS A 22 -7.80 -14.63 2.31
C LYS A 22 -9.27 -14.79 1.90
N HIS A 23 -10.08 -15.41 2.75
CA HIS A 23 -11.49 -15.63 2.45
C HIS A 23 -12.28 -14.31 2.38
N ILE A 24 -12.06 -13.40 3.34
CA ILE A 24 -12.68 -12.06 3.34
C ILE A 24 -12.29 -11.29 2.06
N LEU A 25 -11.03 -11.42 1.61
CA LEU A 25 -10.54 -10.83 0.38
C LEU A 25 -11.34 -11.29 -0.84
N SER A 26 -11.51 -12.61 -0.98
CA SER A 26 -12.22 -13.22 -2.10
C SER A 26 -13.68 -12.76 -2.17
N THR A 27 -14.39 -12.70 -1.04
CA THR A 27 -15.81 -12.34 -1.01
C THR A 27 -16.05 -10.87 -1.38
N ALA A 28 -15.16 -9.98 -0.94
CA ALA A 28 -15.30 -8.56 -1.21
C ALA A 28 -14.95 -8.18 -2.66
N ILE A 29 -14.07 -8.93 -3.32
CA ILE A 29 -13.78 -8.76 -4.76
C ILE A 29 -15.02 -9.10 -5.61
N SER A 30 -15.83 -10.07 -5.18
CA SER A 30 -17.04 -10.50 -5.90
C SER A 30 -18.23 -9.56 -5.76
N SER A 31 -18.23 -8.64 -4.78
CA SER A 31 -19.33 -7.69 -4.57
C SER A 31 -19.10 -6.36 -5.32
N ASN A 32 -19.85 -6.13 -6.39
CA ASN A 32 -19.70 -5.01 -7.36
C ASN A 32 -20.17 -3.62 -6.83
N ASP A 33 -20.11 -3.38 -5.52
CA ASP A 33 -20.57 -2.15 -4.86
C ASP A 33 -19.39 -1.17 -4.67
N ILE A 34 -19.46 0.05 -5.22
CA ILE A 34 -18.39 1.06 -5.17
C ILE A 34 -18.06 1.51 -3.73
N VAL A 35 -19.05 1.57 -2.84
CA VAL A 35 -18.85 1.95 -1.43
C VAL A 35 -18.15 0.81 -0.69
N GLN A 36 -18.55 -0.43 -0.96
CA GLN A 36 -17.84 -1.60 -0.43
C GLN A 36 -16.45 -1.73 -1.03
N ALA A 37 -16.26 -1.41 -2.31
CA ALA A 37 -14.96 -1.43 -2.99
C ALA A 37 -13.98 -0.44 -2.34
N LYS A 38 -14.44 0.77 -1.97
CA LYS A 38 -13.61 1.73 -1.22
C LYS A 38 -13.24 1.20 0.16
N LYS A 39 -14.21 0.68 0.93
CA LYS A 39 -13.95 0.08 2.25
C LYS A 39 -12.99 -1.11 2.14
N PHE A 40 -13.15 -1.90 1.09
CA PHE A 40 -12.31 -3.02 0.78
C PHE A 40 -10.87 -2.59 0.50
N ILE A 41 -10.67 -1.61 -0.38
CA ILE A 41 -9.35 -1.02 -0.68
C ILE A 41 -8.64 -0.58 0.61
N VAL A 42 -9.34 0.16 1.47
CA VAL A 42 -8.78 0.65 2.74
C VAL A 42 -8.42 -0.52 3.66
N THR A 43 -9.28 -1.53 3.75
CA THR A 43 -9.03 -2.74 4.54
C THR A 43 -7.79 -3.49 4.04
N VAL A 44 -7.69 -3.72 2.73
CA VAL A 44 -6.55 -4.41 2.10
C VAL A 44 -5.25 -3.68 2.39
N LEU A 45 -5.27 -2.35 2.32
CA LEU A 45 -4.12 -1.51 2.66
C LEU A 45 -3.68 -1.73 4.12
N ILE A 46 -4.60 -1.67 5.08
CA ILE A 46 -4.31 -1.90 6.51
C ILE A 46 -3.71 -3.30 6.74
N ILE A 47 -4.28 -4.32 6.10
CA ILE A 47 -3.80 -5.70 6.24
C ILE A 47 -2.36 -5.83 5.71
N ARG A 48 -2.08 -5.25 4.53
CA ARG A 48 -0.73 -5.27 3.94
C ARG A 48 0.28 -4.54 4.82
N GLU A 49 -0.07 -3.38 5.37
CA GLU A 49 0.83 -2.65 6.27
C GLU A 49 1.14 -3.44 7.55
N LYS A 50 0.12 -4.07 8.16
CA LYS A 50 0.34 -4.91 9.34
C LYS A 50 1.21 -6.13 9.02
N LEU A 51 0.94 -6.79 7.89
CA LEU A 51 1.72 -7.96 7.48
C LEU A 51 3.17 -7.60 7.14
N ALA A 52 3.41 -6.45 6.49
CA ALA A 52 4.75 -5.97 6.22
C ALA A 52 5.55 -5.72 7.50
N LYS A 53 4.94 -5.07 8.50
CA LYS A 53 5.58 -4.86 9.82
C LYS A 53 5.96 -6.17 10.52
N LEU A 54 5.14 -7.21 10.38
CA LEU A 54 5.49 -8.53 10.90
C LEU A 54 6.72 -9.10 10.19
N TYR A 55 6.77 -9.04 8.86
CA TYR A 55 7.95 -9.47 8.10
C TYR A 55 9.20 -8.63 8.42
N GLU A 56 9.07 -7.31 8.61
CA GLU A 56 10.17 -6.44 9.06
C GLU A 56 10.71 -6.89 10.43
N SER A 57 9.83 -7.21 11.38
CA SER A 57 10.25 -7.68 12.71
C SER A 57 10.97 -9.02 12.69
N GLU A 58 10.71 -9.84 11.66
CA GLU A 58 11.38 -11.11 11.40
C GLU A 58 12.61 -10.96 10.47
N GLN A 59 13.03 -9.74 10.14
CA GLN A 59 14.13 -9.42 9.22
C GLN A 59 13.94 -10.01 7.81
N GLN A 60 12.70 -10.25 7.41
CA GLN A 60 12.35 -10.72 6.06
C GLN A 60 12.05 -9.52 5.15
N TRP A 61 13.07 -8.73 4.86
CA TRP A 61 12.95 -7.43 4.18
C TRP A 61 12.32 -7.54 2.79
N SER A 62 12.81 -8.44 1.95
CA SER A 62 12.25 -8.70 0.62
C SER A 62 10.76 -9.08 0.66
N LYS A 63 10.32 -9.85 1.67
CA LYS A 63 8.89 -10.22 1.80
C LYS A 63 8.06 -9.05 2.27
N ALA A 64 8.54 -8.24 3.21
CA ALA A 64 7.88 -7.00 3.61
C ALA A 64 7.71 -6.06 2.41
N ALA A 65 8.77 -5.89 1.61
CA ALA A 65 8.76 -5.08 0.40
C ALA A 65 7.73 -5.59 -0.62
N GLN A 66 7.66 -6.91 -0.86
CA GLN A 66 6.68 -7.52 -1.76
C GLN A 66 5.24 -7.31 -1.29
N VAL A 67 4.97 -7.43 0.01
CA VAL A 67 3.64 -7.20 0.59
C VAL A 67 3.20 -5.75 0.36
N LEU A 68 4.08 -4.79 0.64
CA LEU A 68 3.81 -3.35 0.43
C LEU A 68 3.74 -2.98 -1.05
N SER A 69 4.50 -3.66 -1.92
CA SER A 69 4.46 -3.46 -3.38
C SER A 69 3.09 -3.79 -3.98
N GLY A 70 2.33 -4.68 -3.32
CA GLY A 70 0.95 -5.00 -3.70
C GLY A 70 -0.09 -4.00 -3.20
N ILE A 71 0.31 -2.94 -2.48
CA ILE A 71 -0.54 -1.77 -2.32
C ILE A 71 -0.63 -1.11 -3.70
N TYR A 72 -1.83 -0.76 -4.14
CA TYR A 72 -2.03 -0.03 -5.39
C TYR A 72 -1.44 1.38 -5.26
N LEU A 73 -0.16 1.53 -5.61
CA LEU A 73 0.55 2.81 -5.63
C LEU A 73 0.29 3.62 -6.91
N ASP A 74 -0.56 3.12 -7.81
CA ASP A 74 -0.93 3.84 -9.03
C ASP A 74 -1.74 5.11 -8.69
N SER A 75 -1.38 6.20 -9.37
CA SER A 75 -1.99 7.53 -9.30
C SER A 75 -3.49 7.55 -9.63
N ARG A 76 -4.00 6.52 -10.32
CA ARG A 76 -5.40 6.45 -10.78
C ARG A 76 -6.44 6.29 -9.66
N MET A 77 -6.02 5.91 -8.44
CA MET A 77 -6.92 5.74 -7.29
C MET A 77 -6.95 6.98 -6.37
N ARG A 78 -7.98 7.84 -6.49
CA ARG A 78 -8.11 9.06 -5.66
C ARG A 78 -8.26 8.82 -4.15
N VAL A 79 -8.47 7.58 -3.72
CA VAL A 79 -8.64 7.21 -2.30
C VAL A 79 -7.32 7.32 -1.53
N ILE A 80 -6.18 7.21 -2.23
CA ILE A 80 -4.85 7.29 -1.64
C ILE A 80 -4.23 8.61 -2.10
N ASP A 81 -3.66 9.37 -1.17
CA ASP A 81 -2.96 10.63 -1.46
C ASP A 81 -1.53 10.39 -1.96
N ASP A 82 -1.01 11.31 -2.76
CA ASP A 82 0.33 11.21 -3.35
C ASP A 82 1.45 11.23 -2.29
N THR A 83 1.25 11.90 -1.15
CA THR A 83 2.19 11.88 -0.02
C THR A 83 2.32 10.48 0.56
N PHE A 84 1.19 9.78 0.71
CA PHE A 84 1.19 8.40 1.17
C PHE A 84 1.87 7.47 0.17
N ARG A 85 1.57 7.63 -1.13
CA ARG A 85 2.25 6.85 -2.20
C ARG A 85 3.75 7.05 -2.15
N LEU A 86 4.20 8.30 -2.04
CA LEU A 86 5.61 8.67 -1.97
C LEU A 86 6.28 8.00 -0.77
N SER A 87 5.68 8.11 0.41
CA SER A 87 6.18 7.47 1.63
C SER A 87 6.33 5.95 1.47
N LYS A 88 5.36 5.29 0.83
CA LYS A 88 5.45 3.85 0.56
C LYS A 88 6.48 3.46 -0.48
N CYS A 89 6.63 4.23 -1.56
CA CYS A 89 7.70 4.00 -2.52
C CYS A 89 9.08 4.06 -1.85
N VAL A 90 9.30 5.07 -0.99
CA VAL A 90 10.56 5.18 -0.23
C VAL A 90 10.72 4.01 0.73
N GLN A 91 9.68 3.65 1.50
CA GLN A 91 9.74 2.51 2.42
C GLN A 91 10.10 1.20 1.68
N ILE A 92 9.46 0.92 0.54
CA ILE A 92 9.73 -0.30 -0.24
C ILE A 92 11.15 -0.31 -0.78
N ALA A 93 11.64 0.84 -1.28
CA ALA A 93 13.02 0.94 -1.74
C ALA A 93 14.01 0.64 -0.61
N CYS A 94 13.81 1.22 0.58
CA CYS A 94 14.64 0.93 1.75
C CYS A 94 14.63 -0.57 2.10
N LEU A 95 13.45 -1.20 2.13
CA LEU A 95 13.34 -2.64 2.44
C LEU A 95 14.06 -3.52 1.43
N TYR A 96 14.05 -3.18 0.14
CA TYR A 96 14.85 -3.94 -0.83
C TYR A 96 16.36 -3.73 -0.65
N LEU A 97 16.80 -2.54 -0.22
CA LEU A 97 18.23 -2.28 0.01
C LEU A 97 18.79 -3.06 1.21
N GLU A 98 17.97 -3.39 2.21
CA GLU A 98 18.39 -4.23 3.35
C GLU A 98 18.71 -5.70 2.95
N ASP A 99 18.29 -6.14 1.75
CA ASP A 99 18.51 -7.49 1.23
C ASP A 99 19.23 -7.47 -0.14
N ASP A 100 20.08 -6.45 -0.35
CA ASP A 100 20.89 -6.21 -1.56
C ASP A 100 20.06 -6.15 -2.88
N GLY A 101 18.76 -5.89 -2.78
CA GLY A 101 17.80 -5.81 -3.87
C GLY A 101 17.83 -4.50 -4.66
N ALA A 102 19.02 -4.00 -5.03
CA ALA A 102 19.20 -2.67 -5.63
C ALA A 102 18.35 -2.43 -6.90
N VAL A 103 18.21 -3.44 -7.76
CA VAL A 103 17.37 -3.35 -8.98
C VAL A 103 15.90 -3.11 -8.63
N ASN A 104 15.39 -3.81 -7.62
CA ASN A 104 14.02 -3.64 -7.16
C ASN A 104 13.84 -2.28 -6.47
N ALA A 105 14.82 -1.86 -5.66
CA ALA A 105 14.80 -0.57 -4.99
C ALA A 105 14.73 0.59 -6.00
N GLU A 106 15.55 0.55 -7.06
CA GLU A 106 15.59 1.56 -8.12
C GLU A 106 14.22 1.77 -8.77
N ALA A 107 13.47 0.69 -9.01
CA ALA A 107 12.13 0.78 -9.58
C ALA A 107 11.17 1.63 -8.72
N PHE A 108 11.28 1.58 -7.39
CA PHE A 108 10.45 2.37 -6.48
C PHE A 108 10.99 3.78 -6.26
N ILE A 109 12.31 3.98 -6.32
CA ILE A 109 12.92 5.32 -6.35
C ILE A 109 12.46 6.07 -7.59
N ASN A 110 12.44 5.43 -8.76
CA ASN A 110 11.96 6.04 -10.00
C ASN A 110 10.48 6.43 -9.92
N LYS A 111 9.63 5.59 -9.31
CA LYS A 111 8.23 5.93 -9.02
C LYS A 111 8.10 7.13 -8.07
N ALA A 112 8.91 7.17 -7.01
CA ALA A 112 8.93 8.29 -6.06
C ALA A 112 9.33 9.61 -6.75
N SER A 113 10.39 9.59 -7.55
CA SER A 113 10.86 10.74 -8.33
C SER A 113 9.77 11.29 -9.25
N PHE A 114 9.04 10.41 -9.94
CA PHE A 114 7.94 10.85 -10.80
C PHE A 114 6.83 11.59 -10.05
N LEU A 115 6.44 11.09 -8.86
CA LEU A 115 5.43 11.75 -8.01
C LEU A 115 5.88 13.17 -7.58
N VAL A 116 7.14 13.31 -7.18
CA VAL A 116 7.71 14.61 -6.78
C VAL A 116 7.78 15.58 -7.97
N CYS A 117 8.24 15.11 -9.13
CA CYS A 117 8.29 15.92 -10.35
C CYS A 117 6.91 16.41 -10.76
N TYR A 118 5.91 15.52 -10.74
CA TYR A 118 4.54 15.86 -11.10
C TYR A 118 3.92 16.92 -10.16
N ALA A 119 4.09 16.75 -8.84
CA ALA A 119 3.61 17.72 -7.85
C ALA A 119 4.22 19.12 -8.07
N ARG A 120 5.51 19.19 -8.42
CA ARG A 120 6.21 20.45 -8.68
C ARG A 120 5.75 21.13 -9.96
N ILE A 121 5.44 20.38 -11.02
CA ILE A 121 4.86 20.92 -12.26
C ILE A 121 3.48 21.53 -11.98
N LEU A 122 2.63 20.84 -11.23
CA LEU A 122 1.31 21.34 -10.86
C LEU A 122 1.38 22.62 -10.01
N ASP A 123 2.31 22.68 -9.05
CA ASP A 123 2.53 23.88 -8.23
C ASP A 123 2.98 25.08 -9.09
N LEU A 124 3.88 24.86 -10.05
CA LEU A 124 4.27 25.87 -11.01
C LEU A 124 3.08 26.36 -11.84
N GLN A 125 2.29 25.45 -12.42
CA GLN A 125 1.08 25.81 -13.19
C GLN A 125 0.07 26.62 -12.36
N ARG A 126 -0.14 26.27 -11.09
CA ARG A 126 -1.05 27.00 -10.20
C ARG A 126 -0.55 28.42 -9.93
N LYS A 127 0.76 28.62 -9.75
CA LYS A 127 1.36 29.94 -9.58
C LYS A 127 1.20 30.82 -10.82
N PHE A 128 1.30 30.25 -12.03
CA PHE A 128 1.04 31.00 -13.27
C PHE A 128 -0.42 31.46 -13.39
N LEU A 129 -1.38 30.61 -13.01
CA LEU A 129 -2.81 30.94 -13.08
C LEU A 129 -3.26 31.93 -12.00
N GLY A 130 -2.61 31.96 -10.83
CA GLY A 130 -2.90 32.91 -9.77
C GLY A 130 -2.26 34.29 -9.94
N ALA A 131 -1.42 34.47 -10.95
CA ALA A 131 -0.72 35.72 -11.25
C ALA A 131 -1.35 36.51 -12.42
N ALA A 132 -2.45 36.00 -13.00
CA ALA A 132 -3.26 36.64 -14.04
C ALA A 132 -4.60 37.13 -13.46
#